data_AF-A0A948S6F2-F1
#
_entry.id   AF-A0A948S6F2-F1
#
_cell.length_a   1.000
_cell.length_b   1.000
_cell.length_c   1.000
_cell.angle_alpha   90.00
_cell.angle_beta   90.00
_cell.angle_gamma   90.00
#
_symmetry.space_group_name_H-M   'P 1'
#
loop_
_entity.id
_entity.type
_entity.pdbx_description
1 polymer ?
#
loop_
_entity_poly.entity_id
_entity_poly.type
_entity_poly.pdbx_seq_one_letter_code
_entity_poly.pdbx_strand_id
1 'polypeptide(L)'
;MTQKKKAAGALRTLTTATDEHAPSVATTEPASNATGREANVIAKLATKGIAVHRLAGGGFLACQWGFARHCVDLASLVAFARQVGVL
;
A
#
# COMPACT_ATOMS: atom_id res chain seq x y z
N MET A 1 -1.53 25.71 46.42
CA MET A 1 -2.15 25.36 45.11
C MET A 1 -1.03 24.98 44.16
N THR A 2 -0.93 23.69 43.88
CA THR A 2 0.18 23.02 43.19
C THR A 2 -0.13 22.90 41.70
N GLN A 3 0.75 23.35 40.82
CA GLN A 3 0.88 22.71 39.51
C GLN A 3 2.33 22.70 39.00
N LYS A 4 2.83 21.47 38.87
CA LYS A 4 4.15 21.02 38.49
C LYS A 4 4.11 20.69 37.00
N LYS A 5 4.68 21.53 36.13
CA LYS A 5 4.78 21.23 34.68
C LYS A 5 5.83 20.13 34.46
N LYS A 6 5.37 19.00 33.92
CA LYS A 6 6.11 17.75 33.69
C LYS A 6 6.89 17.83 32.36
N ALA A 7 8.11 17.31 32.38
CA ALA A 7 9.10 17.38 31.30
C ALA A 7 8.64 16.73 29.97
N ALA A 8 9.05 17.35 28.86
CA ALA A 8 8.98 16.77 27.51
C ALA A 8 10.04 15.67 27.40
N GLY A 9 9.59 14.41 27.50
CA GLY A 9 10.44 13.24 27.31
C GLY A 9 10.81 13.09 25.84
N ALA A 10 12.11 13.21 25.56
CA ALA A 10 12.72 12.88 24.27
C ALA A 10 12.50 11.40 23.95
N LEU A 11 11.72 11.10 22.90
CA LEU A 11 11.63 9.76 22.37
C LEU A 11 12.71 9.59 21.29
N ARG A 12 13.84 9.02 21.71
CA ARG A 12 14.90 8.54 20.83
C ARG A 12 14.41 7.29 20.10
N THR A 13 14.13 7.37 18.80
CA THR A 13 13.96 6.17 17.97
C THR A 13 15.35 5.63 17.67
N LEU A 14 15.74 4.56 18.38
CA LEU A 14 16.96 3.82 18.08
C LEU A 14 16.80 3.16 16.71
N THR A 15 17.67 3.49 15.77
CA THR A 15 17.94 2.68 14.58
C THR A 15 18.82 1.51 15.02
N THR A 16 18.31 0.29 14.92
CA THR A 16 19.11 -0.93 14.91
C THR A 16 18.88 -1.58 13.56
N ALA A 17 19.89 -1.47 12.69
CA ALA A 17 19.98 -2.24 11.46
C ALA A 17 20.15 -3.72 11.83
N THR A 18 19.28 -4.56 11.30
CA THR A 18 19.54 -5.99 11.20
C THR A 18 19.45 -6.32 9.72
N ASP A 19 20.63 -6.44 9.12
CA ASP A 19 20.84 -7.04 7.82
C ASP A 19 20.50 -8.53 7.92
N GLU A 20 19.29 -8.91 7.51
CA GLU A 20 18.97 -10.28 7.12
C GLU A 20 18.08 -10.23 5.88
N HIS A 21 18.57 -10.88 4.83
CA HIS A 21 18.02 -10.99 3.47
C HIS A 21 16.49 -11.15 3.43
N ALA A 22 15.78 -10.03 3.29
CA ALA A 22 14.33 -10.04 3.18
C ALA A 22 13.91 -10.55 1.79
N PRO A 23 12.96 -11.50 1.65
CA PRO A 23 12.17 -11.52 0.42
C PRO A 23 11.57 -10.12 0.31
N SER A 24 11.64 -9.48 -0.86
CA SER A 24 11.08 -8.15 -1.07
C SER A 24 9.57 -8.18 -0.87
N VAL A 25 9.12 -8.23 0.38
CA VAL A 25 7.87 -7.63 0.83
C VAL A 25 8.08 -6.18 0.49
N ALA A 26 7.55 -5.80 -0.69
CA ALA A 26 7.28 -4.41 -0.98
C ALA A 26 6.55 -3.90 0.26
N THR A 27 7.27 -3.12 1.07
CA THR A 27 6.66 -2.24 2.05
C THR A 27 5.64 -1.47 1.23
N THR A 28 4.38 -1.85 1.33
CA THR A 28 3.29 -1.05 0.81
C THR A 28 3.20 0.12 1.78
N GLU A 29 4.16 1.04 1.69
CA GLU A 29 3.98 2.39 2.17
C GLU A 29 2.65 2.84 1.54
N PRO A 30 1.65 3.28 2.33
CA PRO A 30 0.44 3.80 1.74
C PRO A 30 0.87 5.02 0.93
N ALA A 31 0.98 4.83 -0.38
CA ALA A 31 1.44 5.85 -1.31
C ALA A 31 0.60 7.10 -1.04
N SER A 32 1.25 8.12 -0.48
CA SER A 32 0.67 9.42 -0.09
C SER A 32 0.11 10.21 -1.30
N ASN A 33 -0.05 9.56 -2.46
CA ASN A 33 -0.44 10.13 -3.74
C ASN A 33 -1.52 9.30 -4.47
N ALA A 34 -2.23 8.40 -3.77
CA ALA A 34 -3.43 7.74 -4.25
C ALA A 34 -4.67 8.52 -3.80
N THR A 35 -5.52 8.96 -4.75
CA THR A 35 -6.85 9.47 -4.41
C THR A 35 -7.58 8.42 -3.58
N GLY A 36 -8.32 8.79 -2.53
CA GLY A 36 -8.88 7.83 -1.57
C GLY A 36 -9.66 6.65 -2.20
N ARG A 37 -10.26 6.87 -3.38
CA ARG A 37 -10.93 5.83 -4.17
C ARG A 37 -9.97 4.76 -4.71
N GLU A 38 -8.81 5.16 -5.23
CA GLU A 38 -7.82 4.23 -5.73
C GLU A 38 -7.22 3.39 -4.60
N ALA A 39 -6.84 4.04 -3.50
CA ALA A 39 -6.31 3.33 -2.33
C ALA A 39 -7.31 2.28 -1.81
N ASN A 40 -8.61 2.60 -1.82
CA ASN A 40 -9.67 1.66 -1.46
C ASN A 40 -9.72 0.44 -2.41
N VAL A 41 -9.65 0.67 -3.73
CA VAL A 41 -9.65 -0.41 -4.73
C VAL A 41 -8.42 -1.31 -4.57
N ILE A 42 -7.24 -0.73 -4.40
CA ILE A 42 -5.99 -1.46 -4.19
C ILE A 42 -6.06 -2.28 -2.89
N ALA A 43 -6.54 -1.69 -1.80
CA ALA A 43 -6.70 -2.39 -0.53
C ALA A 43 -7.66 -3.58 -0.65
N LYS A 44 -8.79 -3.40 -1.36
CA LYS A 44 -9.76 -4.49 -1.61
C LYS A 44 -9.16 -5.60 -2.47
N LEU A 45 -8.38 -5.27 -3.50
CA LEU A 45 -7.66 -6.27 -4.30
C LEU A 45 -6.62 -7.03 -3.46
N ALA A 46 -5.90 -6.33 -2.58
CA ALA A 46 -4.93 -6.95 -1.68
C ALA A 46 -5.57 -8.00 -0.76
N THR A 47 -6.83 -7.82 -0.33
CA THR A 47 -7.54 -8.83 0.48
C THR A 47 -7.76 -10.16 -0.25
N LYS A 48 -7.73 -10.17 -1.59
CA LYS A 48 -7.78 -11.40 -2.41
C LYS A 48 -6.38 -11.94 -2.76
N GLY A 49 -5.33 -11.32 -2.25
CA GLY A 49 -3.94 -11.67 -2.60
C GLY A 49 -3.51 -11.13 -3.96
N ILE A 50 -4.17 -10.09 -4.47
CA ILE A 50 -3.80 -9.43 -5.71
C ILE A 50 -2.98 -8.17 -5.37
N ALA A 51 -1.71 -8.16 -5.75
CA ALA A 51 -0.83 -6.99 -5.64
C ALA A 51 -1.09 -6.03 -6.80
N VAL A 52 -1.06 -4.72 -6.55
CA VAL A 52 -1.23 -3.69 -7.59
C VAL A 52 -0.01 -2.77 -7.62
N HIS A 53 0.61 -2.65 -8.78
CA HIS A 53 1.75 -1.76 -9.01
C HIS A 53 1.37 -0.65 -9.97
N ARG A 54 1.73 0.60 -9.67
CA ARG A 54 1.62 1.72 -10.62
C ARG A 54 2.79 1.70 -11.60
N LEU A 55 2.53 1.90 -12.88
CA LEU A 55 3.60 2.01 -13.89
C LEU A 55 4.01 3.47 -14.08
N ALA A 56 5.29 3.69 -14.42
CA ALA A 56 5.85 5.03 -14.67
C ALA A 56 5.19 5.76 -15.84
N GLY A 57 4.67 5.02 -16.83
CA GLY A 57 3.90 5.55 -17.97
C GLY A 57 2.42 5.79 -17.68
N GLY A 58 1.97 5.61 -16.43
CA GLY A 58 0.56 5.57 -16.07
C GLY A 58 -0.03 4.15 -16.15
N GLY A 59 -1.22 3.99 -15.60
CA GLY A 59 -1.86 2.68 -15.47
C GLY A 59 -1.34 1.83 -14.30
N PHE A 60 -1.86 0.61 -14.23
CA PHE A 60 -1.70 -0.30 -13.11
C PHE A 60 -1.43 -1.72 -13.60
N LEU A 61 -0.56 -2.45 -12.91
CA LEU A 61 -0.37 -3.88 -13.09
C LEU A 61 -0.93 -4.60 -11.86
N ALA A 62 -2.00 -5.38 -12.07
CA ALA A 62 -2.54 -6.26 -11.05
C ALA A 62 -1.91 -7.65 -11.20
N CYS A 63 -1.25 -8.13 -10.15
CA CYS A 63 -0.50 -9.37 -10.12
C CYS A 63 -1.05 -10.30 -9.03
N GLN A 64 -1.30 -11.55 -9.41
CA GLN A 64 -1.58 -12.66 -8.50
C GLN A 64 -0.73 -13.85 -8.95
N TRP A 65 -0.58 -14.86 -8.10
CA TRP A 65 0.18 -16.06 -8.43
C TRP A 65 -0.31 -16.67 -9.76
N GLY A 66 0.57 -16.72 -10.76
CA GLY A 66 0.27 -17.23 -12.10
C GLY A 66 -0.58 -16.32 -13.00
N PHE A 67 -0.89 -15.09 -12.58
CA PHE A 67 -1.73 -14.16 -13.34
C PHE A 67 -1.25 -12.71 -13.24
N ALA A 68 -1.12 -12.04 -14.38
CA ALA A 68 -0.85 -10.61 -14.44
C ALA A 68 -1.80 -9.93 -15.43
N ARG A 69 -2.37 -8.80 -15.03
CA ARG A 69 -3.25 -7.99 -15.87
C ARG A 69 -2.84 -6.53 -15.86
N HIS A 70 -2.54 -6.01 -17.04
CA HIS A 70 -2.36 -4.58 -17.24
C HIS A 70 -3.72 -3.87 -17.31
N CYS A 71 -3.89 -2.84 -16.50
CA CYS A 71 -5.05 -1.97 -16.44
C CYS A 71 -4.59 -0.55 -16.84
N VAL A 72 -5.06 -0.06 -17.99
CA VAL A 72 -4.56 1.20 -18.58
C VAL A 72 -4.90 2.43 -17.72
N ASP A 73 -5.98 2.36 -16.93
CA ASP A 73 -6.45 3.43 -16.05
C ASP A 73 -7.15 2.86 -14.79
N LEU A 74 -7.43 3.72 -13.81
CA LEU A 74 -8.21 3.40 -12.62
C LEU A 74 -9.59 2.81 -12.96
N ALA A 75 -10.27 3.26 -14.01
CA ALA A 75 -11.54 2.68 -14.45
C ALA A 75 -11.40 1.19 -14.82
N SER A 76 -10.29 0.84 -15.49
CA SER A 76 -9.99 -0.57 -15.83
C SER A 76 -9.67 -1.40 -14.59
N LEU A 77 -8.95 -0.81 -13.62
CA LEU A 77 -8.66 -1.45 -12.34
C LEU A 77 -9.94 -1.70 -11.52
N VAL A 78 -10.87 -0.74 -11.52
CA VAL A 78 -12.18 -0.86 -10.86
C VAL A 78 -13.03 -1.94 -11.54
N ALA A 79 -13.06 -1.99 -12.87
CA ALA A 79 -13.78 -3.03 -13.60
C ALA A 79 -13.22 -4.42 -13.27
N PHE A 80 -11.90 -4.56 -13.20
CA PHE A 80 -11.26 -5.79 -12.76
C PHE A 80 -11.62 -6.15 -11.30
N ALA A 81 -11.59 -5.17 -10.39
CA ALA A 81 -11.99 -5.36 -8.99
C ALA A 81 -13.43 -5.88 -8.85
N ARG A 82 -14.36 -5.43 -9.70
CA ARG A 82 -15.73 -5.97 -9.79
C ARG A 82 -15.75 -7.40 -10.31
N GLN A 83 -14.97 -7.71 -11.34
CA GLN A 83 -14.89 -9.07 -11.91
C GLN A 83 -14.39 -10.10 -10.91
N VAL A 84 -13.45 -9.74 -10.03
CA VAL A 84 -12.94 -10.63 -8.98
C VAL A 84 -13.80 -10.61 -7.70
N GLY A 85 -14.87 -9.82 -7.67
CA GLY A 85 -15.85 -9.77 -6.58
C GLY A 85 -15.35 -9.07 -5.32
N VAL A 86 -14.44 -8.09 -5.44
CA VAL A 86 -13.99 -7.27 -4.30
C VAL A 86 -14.64 -5.90 -4.26
N LEU A 87 -15.44 -5.52 -5.27
CA LEU A 87 -16.03 -4.19 -5.39
C LEU A 87 -17.50 -4.22 -5.77
#